data_AF-A0A926UDP9-F1
#
_entry.id   AF-A0A926UDP9-F1
#
_cell.length_a   1.000
_cell.length_b   1.000
_cell.length_c   1.000
_cell.angle_alpha   90.00
_cell.angle_beta   90.00
_cell.angle_gamma   90.00
#
_symmetry.space_group_name_H-M   'P 1'
#
loop_
_entity.id
_entity.type
_entity.pdbx_description
1 polymer ?
#
loop_
_entity_poly.entity_id
_entity_poly.type
_entity_poly.pdbx_seq_one_letter_code
_entity_poly.pdbx_strand_id
1 'polypeptide(L)'
;MTLELSENIAYVILKKIQESQDNKTSVSFSGTDFAGLGCSKTALLAHLDYLNQKQYINAEFTGNAYANQDDVPSATDPSEFDFRIANTFAASDGPLPHVIDFSGHAELTERGRKLLTKMDENPPKSMEHGPSVPIATEEMSFLEKVMLRGELEDIFDARDVAEVVFRTMRDMMPTEVSDRVEAELHDEAVQTDDKALQGEVAELWKDTNPLVSFLSRIRPALHIKPETFLFRIRQEAGLPRGISPEEAIRAVFAATKDELSSERIQEIAGFLPGEIRQMWEAA
;
A
#
# COMPACT_ATOMS: atom_id res chain seq x y z
N MET A 1 4.63 -9.82 24.34
CA MET A 1 3.33 -9.91 23.65
C MET A 1 3.40 -11.14 22.76
N THR A 2 2.69 -12.21 23.07
CA THR A 2 2.68 -13.43 22.24
C THR A 2 1.77 -13.16 21.05
N LEU A 3 2.34 -13.00 19.86
CA LEU A 3 1.52 -12.95 18.64
C LEU A 3 0.81 -14.31 18.50
N GLU A 4 -0.52 -14.29 18.56
CA GLU A 4 -1.32 -15.46 18.17
C GLU A 4 -1.20 -15.63 16.66
N LEU A 5 -0.86 -16.84 16.21
CA LEU A 5 -0.74 -17.15 14.79
C LEU A 5 -2.08 -16.94 14.10
N SER A 6 -2.15 -16.01 13.14
CA SER A 6 -3.33 -15.86 12.29
C SER A 6 -3.37 -17.01 11.28
N GLU A 7 -4.38 -17.87 11.39
CA GLU A 7 -4.52 -19.06 10.53
C GLU A 7 -4.64 -18.71 9.04
N ASN A 8 -5.20 -17.55 8.70
CA ASN A 8 -5.33 -17.08 7.31
C ASN A 8 -3.97 -16.70 6.71
N ILE A 9 -3.19 -15.92 7.48
CA ILE A 9 -1.86 -15.47 7.05
C ILE A 9 -0.95 -16.69 6.92
N ALA A 10 -1.04 -17.63 7.86
CA ALA A 10 -0.31 -18.90 7.79
C ALA A 10 -0.69 -19.71 6.54
N TYR A 11 -1.99 -19.77 6.20
CA TYR A 11 -2.44 -20.47 4.99
C TYR A 11 -1.86 -19.86 3.71
N VAL A 12 -1.95 -18.53 3.55
CA VAL A 12 -1.39 -17.82 2.39
C VAL A 12 0.12 -18.03 2.27
N ILE A 13 0.86 -17.93 3.38
CA ILE A 13 2.31 -18.19 3.41
C ILE A 13 2.61 -19.62 2.93
N LEU A 14 1.95 -20.62 3.51
CA LEU A 14 2.19 -22.02 3.17
C LEU A 14 1.85 -22.33 1.72
N LYS A 15 0.71 -21.83 1.23
CA LYS A 15 0.27 -22.02 -0.16
C LYS A 15 1.26 -21.39 -1.15
N LYS A 16 1.70 -20.16 -0.90
CA LYS A 16 2.65 -19.46 -1.77
C LYS A 16 4.03 -20.13 -1.80
N ILE A 17 4.49 -20.67 -0.66
CA ILE A 17 5.72 -21.47 -0.61
C ILE A 17 5.57 -22.76 -1.44
N GLN A 18 4.41 -23.42 -1.38
CA GLN A 18 4.15 -24.63 -2.18
C GLN A 18 4.19 -24.33 -3.68
N GLU A 19 3.46 -23.30 -4.11
CA GLU A 19 3.41 -22.88 -5.51
C GLU A 19 4.81 -22.50 -6.04
N SER A 20 5.63 -21.86 -5.22
CA SER A 20 7.00 -21.51 -5.59
C SER A 20 7.93 -22.73 -5.66
N GLN A 21 7.75 -23.73 -4.79
CA GLN A 21 8.49 -24.99 -4.86
C GLN A 21 8.14 -25.79 -6.11
N ASP A 22 6.85 -25.88 -6.44
CA ASP A 22 6.36 -26.60 -7.62
C ASP A 22 6.89 -25.93 -8.91
N ASN A 23 6.95 -24.60 -8.94
CA ASN A 23 7.46 -23.82 -10.06
C ASN A 23 8.99 -23.59 -10.05
N LYS A 24 9.71 -24.07 -9.02
CA LYS A 24 11.16 -23.86 -8.80
C LYS A 24 11.59 -22.39 -8.85
N THR A 25 10.75 -21.49 -8.35
CA THR A 25 11.01 -20.06 -8.27
C THR A 25 11.41 -19.64 -6.85
N SER A 26 12.02 -18.46 -6.70
CA SER A 26 12.21 -17.83 -5.40
C SER A 26 10.87 -17.36 -4.83
N VAL A 27 10.67 -17.52 -3.53
CA VAL A 27 9.44 -17.07 -2.85
C VAL A 27 9.56 -15.57 -2.59
N SER A 28 8.63 -14.77 -3.14
CA SER A 28 8.52 -13.35 -2.83
C SER A 28 7.13 -13.05 -2.27
N PHE A 29 7.07 -12.38 -1.13
CA PHE A 29 5.82 -11.94 -0.53
C PHE A 29 5.62 -10.44 -0.81
N SER A 30 4.43 -10.07 -1.26
CA SER A 30 4.00 -8.68 -1.47
C SER A 30 2.79 -8.37 -0.59
N GLY A 31 2.57 -7.09 -0.28
CA GLY A 31 1.42 -6.66 0.53
C GLY A 31 0.08 -7.12 -0.06
N THR A 32 0.02 -7.24 -1.39
CA THR A 32 -1.13 -7.75 -2.14
C THR A 32 -1.49 -9.21 -1.84
N ASP A 33 -0.54 -10.05 -1.43
CA ASP A 33 -0.83 -11.46 -1.07
C ASP A 33 -1.71 -11.56 0.18
N PHE A 34 -1.62 -10.54 1.03
CA PHE A 34 -2.30 -10.46 2.31
C PHE A 34 -3.35 -9.35 2.32
N ALA A 35 -3.80 -8.93 1.13
CA ALA A 35 -4.87 -7.96 0.97
C ALA A 35 -6.11 -8.38 1.78
N GLY A 36 -6.64 -7.48 2.60
CA GLY A 36 -7.78 -7.75 3.50
C GLY A 36 -7.46 -8.53 4.78
N LEU A 37 -6.21 -8.98 4.98
CA LEU A 37 -5.78 -9.69 6.19
C LEU A 37 -5.00 -8.81 7.17
N GLY A 38 -4.74 -7.54 6.84
CA GLY A 38 -4.05 -6.58 7.71
C GLY A 38 -2.61 -6.98 8.08
N CYS A 39 -1.91 -7.68 7.18
CA CYS A 39 -0.56 -8.19 7.44
C CYS A 39 0.51 -7.14 7.13
N SER A 40 1.10 -6.54 8.17
CA SER A 40 2.28 -5.66 8.05
C SER A 40 3.56 -6.47 7.81
N LYS A 41 4.64 -5.84 7.30
CA LYS A 41 5.96 -6.52 7.12
C LYS A 41 6.45 -7.18 8.42
N THR A 42 6.31 -6.49 9.55
CA THR A 42 6.67 -7.02 10.88
C THR A 42 5.80 -8.22 11.28
N ALA A 43 4.50 -8.17 11.00
CA ALA A 43 3.59 -9.29 11.25
C ALA A 43 3.96 -10.49 10.37
N LEU A 44 4.23 -10.28 9.08
CA LEU A 44 4.67 -11.32 8.15
C LEU A 44 5.96 -12.02 8.62
N LEU A 45 6.97 -11.24 9.00
CA LEU A 45 8.24 -11.78 9.50
C LEU A 45 8.03 -12.59 10.80
N ALA A 46 7.18 -12.13 11.71
CA ALA A 46 6.83 -12.88 12.92
C ALA A 46 6.12 -14.21 12.60
N HIS A 47 5.24 -14.24 11.59
CA HIS A 47 4.56 -15.46 11.16
C HIS A 47 5.53 -16.44 10.47
N LEU A 48 6.42 -15.95 9.62
CA LEU A 48 7.46 -16.75 8.97
C LEU A 48 8.42 -17.36 10.01
N ASP A 49 8.89 -16.56 10.97
CA ASP A 49 9.74 -17.04 12.07
C ASP A 49 9.03 -18.11 12.91
N TYR A 50 7.76 -17.87 13.29
CA TYR A 50 6.97 -18.87 14.02
C TYR A 50 6.82 -20.19 13.25
N LEU A 51 6.48 -20.13 11.96
CA LEU A 51 6.34 -21.31 11.11
C LEU A 51 7.67 -22.06 10.95
N ASN A 52 8.78 -21.33 10.90
CA ASN A 52 10.12 -21.90 10.84
C ASN A 52 10.51 -22.60 12.16
N GLN A 53 10.32 -21.93 13.30
CA GLN A 53 10.59 -22.48 14.65
C GLN A 53 9.76 -23.73 14.95
N LYS A 54 8.50 -23.77 14.51
CA LYS A 54 7.62 -24.95 14.65
C LYS A 54 7.88 -26.04 13.60
N GLN A 55 8.87 -25.83 12.73
CA GLN A 55 9.27 -26.75 11.67
C GLN A 55 8.13 -27.06 10.70
N TYR A 56 7.29 -26.07 10.38
CA TYR A 56 6.33 -26.17 9.29
C TYR A 56 6.99 -25.80 7.96
N ILE A 57 7.84 -24.79 7.98
CA ILE A 57 8.69 -24.40 6.85
C ILE A 57 10.16 -24.50 7.25
N ASN A 58 11.04 -24.53 6.26
CA ASN A 58 12.46 -24.30 6.38
C ASN A 58 12.77 -23.02 5.60
N ALA A 59 12.81 -21.89 6.31
CA ALA A 59 13.02 -20.57 5.74
C ALA A 59 14.38 -20.02 6.15
N GLU A 60 15.07 -19.43 5.17
CA GLU A 60 16.33 -18.73 5.41
C GLU A 60 16.04 -17.24 5.67
N PHE A 61 16.68 -16.71 6.72
CA PHE A 61 16.59 -15.30 7.09
C PHE A 61 17.99 -14.69 7.03
N THR A 62 18.05 -13.45 6.59
CA THR A 62 19.26 -12.62 6.60
C THR A 62 19.18 -11.63 7.77
N GLY A 63 20.33 -11.35 8.41
CA GLY A 63 20.41 -10.47 9.58
C GLY A 63 20.63 -11.21 10.90
N ASN A 64 21.10 -10.50 11.93
CA ASN A 64 21.35 -11.06 13.26
C ASN A 64 20.22 -10.65 14.22
N ALA A 65 19.45 -11.63 14.69
CA ALA A 65 18.29 -11.41 15.56
C ALA A 65 18.65 -11.01 17.01
N TYR A 66 19.92 -11.14 17.41
CA TYR A 66 20.39 -10.88 18.77
C TYR A 66 21.73 -10.13 18.82
N ALA A 67 22.11 -9.39 17.77
CA ALA A 67 23.33 -8.57 17.77
C ALA A 67 23.30 -7.54 18.89
N ASN A 68 24.39 -7.43 19.65
CA ASN A 68 24.58 -6.37 20.64
C ASN A 68 25.48 -5.26 20.07
N GLN A 69 25.58 -4.14 20.78
CA GLN A 69 26.44 -2.99 20.42
C GLN A 69 27.92 -3.39 20.17
N ASP A 70 28.36 -4.51 20.78
CA ASP A 70 29.73 -5.05 20.63
C ASP A 70 29.97 -5.77 19.29
N ASP A 71 28.90 -6.09 18.53
CA ASP A 71 28.96 -6.71 17.20
C ASP A 71 28.93 -5.67 16.06
N VAL A 72 28.99 -4.37 16.42
CA VAL A 72 29.07 -3.27 15.46
C VAL A 72 30.52 -3.16 14.96
N PRO A 73 30.77 -3.24 13.63
CA PRO A 73 32.10 -2.99 13.05
C PRO A 73 32.68 -1.68 13.57
N SER A 74 33.91 -1.72 14.09
CA SER A 74 34.56 -0.51 14.58
C SER A 74 34.69 0.48 13.42
N ALA A 75 34.21 1.71 13.60
CA ALA A 75 34.33 2.79 12.62
C ALA A 75 35.78 3.17 12.26
N THR A 76 36.77 2.50 12.86
CA THR A 76 38.19 2.68 12.62
C THR A 76 38.81 1.66 11.66
N ASP A 77 38.09 0.62 11.23
CA ASP A 77 38.63 -0.39 10.31
C ASP A 77 37.93 -0.38 8.93
N PRO A 78 38.55 0.22 7.89
CA PRO A 78 37.91 0.42 6.59
C PRO A 78 37.65 -0.86 5.78
N SER A 79 38.19 -2.02 6.19
CA SER A 79 38.02 -3.26 5.44
C SER A 79 36.67 -3.97 5.67
N GLU A 80 35.87 -3.53 6.64
CA GLU A 80 34.52 -4.06 6.91
C GLU A 80 33.40 -3.20 6.30
N PHE A 81 33.73 -2.09 5.65
CA PHE A 81 32.76 -1.19 5.01
C PHE A 81 32.52 -1.58 3.55
N ASP A 82 31.41 -2.27 3.27
CA ASP A 82 30.85 -2.31 1.91
C ASP A 82 30.04 -1.03 1.65
N PHE A 83 30.16 -0.47 0.44
CA PHE A 83 29.87 0.94 0.07
C PHE A 83 28.40 1.39 0.12
N ARG A 84 27.51 0.71 0.87
CA ARG A 84 26.06 0.99 0.91
C ARG A 84 25.54 1.70 2.15
N ILE A 85 26.40 2.32 2.95
CA ILE A 85 25.99 3.07 4.15
C ILE A 85 26.50 4.51 4.06
N ALA A 86 25.88 5.33 3.21
CA ALA A 86 26.17 6.77 3.14
C ALA A 86 25.00 7.66 3.58
N ASN A 87 23.82 7.12 3.94
CA ASN A 87 22.64 7.93 4.25
C ASN A 87 22.05 7.78 5.66
N THR A 88 22.77 7.16 6.60
CA THR A 88 22.27 6.96 7.99
C THR A 88 22.93 7.86 9.04
N PHE A 89 23.79 8.81 8.64
CA PHE A 89 24.45 9.73 9.59
C PHE A 89 23.52 10.78 10.23
N ALA A 90 22.22 10.80 9.89
CA ALA A 90 21.24 11.77 10.41
C ALA A 90 19.98 11.15 11.04
N ALA A 91 19.95 9.84 11.29
CA ALA A 91 18.88 9.22 12.08
C ALA A 91 19.17 9.43 13.57
N SER A 92 18.15 9.74 14.38
CA SER A 92 18.28 9.89 15.84
C SER A 92 18.83 8.64 16.55
N ASP A 93 18.75 7.48 15.89
CA ASP A 93 19.18 6.17 16.39
C ASP A 93 20.45 5.62 15.73
N GLY A 94 21.21 6.45 15.00
CA GLY A 94 22.51 6.06 14.42
C GLY A 94 22.44 5.02 13.29
N PRO A 95 23.60 4.63 12.71
CA PRO A 95 23.65 3.76 11.55
C PRO A 95 23.54 2.30 11.98
N LEU A 96 22.32 1.74 12.02
CA LEU A 96 22.12 0.33 12.36
C LEU A 96 21.87 -0.51 11.09
N PRO A 97 22.78 -1.41 10.71
CA PRO A 97 22.54 -2.40 9.67
C PRO A 97 21.98 -3.70 10.29
N HIS A 98 20.76 -3.69 10.83
CA HIS A 98 20.22 -4.87 11.53
C HIS A 98 18.74 -5.14 11.24
N VAL A 99 18.27 -4.95 10.01
CA VAL A 99 16.92 -5.38 9.62
C VAL A 99 16.97 -6.87 9.29
N ILE A 100 16.33 -7.71 10.10
CA ILE A 100 16.07 -9.11 9.74
C ILE A 100 15.18 -9.10 8.51
N ASP A 101 15.62 -9.72 7.42
CA ASP A 101 14.82 -9.84 6.20
C ASP A 101 14.79 -11.28 5.68
N PHE A 102 13.69 -11.65 5.03
CA PHE A 102 13.51 -12.97 4.45
C PHE A 102 14.38 -13.10 3.19
N SER A 103 15.19 -14.17 3.09
CA SER A 103 16.17 -14.31 2.00
C SER A 103 15.55 -14.70 0.64
N GLY A 104 14.22 -14.93 0.60
CA GLY A 104 13.52 -15.41 -0.59
C GLY A 104 13.54 -16.93 -0.78
N HIS A 105 14.20 -17.67 0.12
CA HIS A 105 14.24 -19.12 0.13
C HIS A 105 13.46 -19.70 1.31
N ALA A 106 12.35 -20.39 1.01
CA ALA A 106 11.60 -21.18 1.98
C ALA A 106 11.13 -22.49 1.35
N GLU A 107 11.19 -23.56 2.14
CA GLU A 107 10.72 -24.88 1.74
C GLU A 107 9.66 -25.42 2.70
N LEU A 108 8.61 -26.05 2.17
CA LEU A 108 7.66 -26.77 3.03
C LEU A 108 8.28 -28.06 3.54
N THR A 109 8.21 -28.23 4.86
CA THR A 109 8.50 -29.51 5.49
C THR A 109 7.32 -30.47 5.30
N GLU A 110 7.54 -31.75 5.60
CA GLU A 110 6.48 -32.76 5.64
C GLU A 110 5.35 -32.40 6.63
N ARG A 111 5.69 -31.66 7.68
CA ARG A 111 4.76 -31.21 8.70
C ARG A 111 3.94 -30.02 8.21
N GLY A 112 4.55 -29.10 7.47
CA GLY A 112 3.90 -28.00 6.78
C GLY A 112 2.93 -28.47 5.71
N ARG A 113 3.34 -29.47 4.89
CA ARG A 113 2.44 -30.09 3.89
C ARG A 113 1.19 -30.69 4.52
N LYS A 114 1.33 -31.44 5.62
CA LYS A 114 0.18 -32.00 6.35
C LYS A 114 -0.72 -30.93 6.96
N LEU A 115 -0.15 -29.81 7.41
CA LEU A 115 -0.92 -28.68 7.91
C LEU A 115 -1.71 -28.01 6.78
N LEU A 116 -1.05 -27.78 5.64
CA LEU A 116 -1.69 -27.20 4.45
C LEU A 116 -2.82 -28.10 3.94
N THR A 117 -2.62 -29.41 3.83
CA THR A 117 -3.69 -30.35 3.43
C THR A 117 -4.89 -30.29 4.39
N LYS A 118 -4.66 -30.18 5.69
CA LYS A 118 -5.74 -30.02 6.67
C LYS A 118 -6.49 -28.69 6.51
N MET A 119 -5.77 -27.63 6.15
CA MET A 119 -6.35 -26.32 5.87
C MET A 119 -7.05 -26.28 4.51
N ASP A 120 -6.64 -27.08 3.53
CA ASP A 120 -7.39 -27.23 2.27
C ASP A 120 -8.69 -28.02 2.46
N GLU A 121 -8.68 -29.02 3.34
CA GLU A 121 -9.88 -29.81 3.70
C GLU A 121 -10.86 -29.03 4.58
N ASN A 122 -10.37 -28.13 5.43
CA ASN A 122 -11.16 -27.21 6.25
C ASN A 122 -10.52 -25.83 6.21
N PRO A 123 -10.85 -24.99 5.21
CA PRO A 123 -10.30 -23.64 5.14
C PRO A 123 -10.64 -22.87 6.41
N PRO A 124 -9.71 -22.02 6.91
CA PRO A 124 -10.01 -21.12 8.02
C PRO A 124 -11.32 -20.37 7.74
N LYS A 125 -12.18 -20.17 8.74
CA LYS A 125 -13.51 -19.56 8.54
C LYS A 125 -13.47 -18.20 7.85
N SER A 126 -12.40 -17.45 8.05
CA SER A 126 -12.10 -16.17 7.39
C SER A 126 -11.68 -16.29 5.92
N MET A 127 -11.62 -17.51 5.38
CA MET A 127 -11.40 -17.82 3.95
C MET A 127 -12.64 -18.40 3.25
N GLU A 128 -13.78 -18.56 3.94
CA GLU A 128 -15.08 -18.80 3.26
C GLU A 128 -15.44 -17.63 2.32
N HIS A 129 -14.76 -16.49 2.49
CA HIS A 129 -14.68 -15.41 1.52
C HIS A 129 -13.26 -15.51 0.96
N GLY A 130 -13.12 -16.14 -0.22
CA GLY A 130 -11.81 -16.43 -0.84
C GLY A 130 -11.01 -15.15 -1.19
N PRO A 131 -9.88 -15.25 -1.90
CA PRO A 131 -9.09 -14.10 -2.30
C PRO A 131 -9.85 -13.34 -3.41
N SER A 132 -10.84 -12.57 -3.02
CA SER A 132 -11.72 -11.81 -3.91
C SER A 132 -11.22 -10.38 -3.99
N VAL A 133 -10.16 -10.18 -4.79
CA VAL A 133 -9.74 -8.84 -5.21
C VAL A 133 -10.90 -7.96 -5.73
N PRO A 134 -12.02 -8.49 -6.31
CA PRO A 134 -13.18 -7.66 -6.64
C PRO A 134 -14.17 -7.45 -5.48
N ILE A 135 -14.57 -8.52 -4.78
CA ILE A 135 -15.67 -8.45 -3.79
C ILE A 135 -15.20 -7.76 -2.50
N ALA A 136 -13.95 -7.96 -2.09
CA ALA A 136 -13.40 -7.28 -0.92
C ALA A 136 -13.23 -5.76 -1.16
N THR A 137 -12.96 -5.33 -2.39
CA THR A 137 -12.87 -3.89 -2.70
C THR A 137 -14.22 -3.23 -2.90
N GLU A 138 -15.26 -3.94 -3.35
CA GLU A 138 -16.61 -3.37 -3.50
C GLU A 138 -17.20 -2.92 -2.16
N GLU A 139 -16.94 -3.65 -1.07
CA GLU A 139 -17.40 -3.28 0.28
C GLU A 139 -16.42 -2.38 1.04
N MET A 140 -15.21 -2.15 0.50
CA MET A 140 -14.24 -1.22 1.09
C MET A 140 -14.64 0.22 0.82
N SER A 141 -14.45 1.06 1.83
CA SER A 141 -14.53 2.51 1.65
C SER A 141 -13.42 3.03 0.73
N PHE A 142 -13.64 4.21 0.16
CA PHE A 142 -12.71 4.77 -0.83
C PHE A 142 -11.26 4.85 -0.34
N LEU A 143 -11.02 5.31 0.89
CA LEU A 143 -9.65 5.44 1.41
C LEU A 143 -9.01 4.08 1.73
N GLU A 144 -9.79 3.06 2.05
CA GLU A 144 -9.27 1.69 2.19
C GLU A 144 -8.84 1.13 0.82
N LYS A 145 -9.60 1.40 -0.25
CA LYS A 145 -9.19 1.06 -1.62
C LYS A 145 -7.87 1.75 -1.98
N VAL A 146 -7.72 3.05 -1.68
CA VAL A 146 -6.49 3.82 -1.94
C VAL A 146 -5.31 3.29 -1.13
N MET A 147 -5.50 3.07 0.18
CA MET A 147 -4.47 2.55 1.07
C MET A 147 -3.95 1.20 0.58
N LEU A 148 -4.87 0.28 0.24
CA LEU A 148 -4.53 -1.05 -0.23
C LEU A 148 -3.81 -1.03 -1.59
N ARG A 149 -4.33 -0.28 -2.57
CA ARG A 149 -3.76 -0.21 -3.92
C ARG A 149 -2.44 0.57 -3.97
N GLY A 150 -2.27 1.53 -3.06
CA GLY A 150 -1.08 2.37 -2.96
C GLY A 150 0.00 1.83 -2.03
N GLU A 151 -0.24 0.68 -1.39
CA GLU A 151 0.64 0.10 -0.36
C GLU A 151 0.99 1.12 0.76
N LEU A 152 0.01 1.95 1.14
CA LEU A 152 0.17 2.98 2.16
C LEU A 152 0.06 2.36 3.57
N GLU A 153 0.81 2.92 4.51
CA GLU A 153 0.91 2.36 5.86
C GLU A 153 -0.36 2.60 6.69
N ASP A 154 -1.06 3.72 6.44
CA ASP A 154 -2.31 4.04 7.12
C ASP A 154 -3.34 4.82 6.27
N ILE A 155 -4.54 4.98 6.84
CA ILE A 155 -5.70 5.65 6.22
C ILE A 155 -5.51 7.17 6.08
N PHE A 156 -4.68 7.78 6.93
CA PHE A 156 -4.39 9.22 6.90
C PHE A 156 -3.45 9.55 5.74
N ASP A 157 -2.44 8.71 5.49
CA ASP A 157 -1.62 8.79 4.28
C ASP A 157 -2.47 8.68 3.02
N ALA A 158 -3.43 7.73 3.00
CA ALA A 158 -4.35 7.57 1.88
C ALA A 158 -5.22 8.82 1.65
N ARG A 159 -5.69 9.44 2.74
CA ARG A 159 -6.44 10.70 2.70
C ARG A 159 -5.60 11.84 2.14
N ASP A 160 -4.41 12.05 2.69
CA ASP A 160 -3.54 13.16 2.30
C ASP A 160 -3.17 13.05 0.81
N VAL A 161 -2.84 11.85 0.34
CA VAL A 161 -2.59 11.57 -1.08
C VAL A 161 -3.81 11.88 -1.93
N ALA A 162 -4.99 11.38 -1.55
CA ALA A 162 -6.22 11.61 -2.29
C ALA A 162 -6.56 13.11 -2.37
N GLU A 163 -6.45 13.86 -1.27
CA GLU A 163 -6.70 15.30 -1.24
C GLU A 163 -5.78 16.06 -2.21
N VAL A 164 -4.48 15.75 -2.25
CA VAL A 164 -3.55 16.43 -3.17
C VAL A 164 -3.80 16.04 -4.63
N VAL A 165 -4.10 14.77 -4.91
CA VAL A 165 -4.45 14.32 -6.27
C VAL A 165 -5.73 14.99 -6.74
N PHE A 166 -6.79 14.99 -5.94
CA PHE A 166 -8.07 15.65 -6.26
C PHE A 166 -7.91 17.15 -6.44
N ARG A 167 -7.17 17.83 -5.55
CA ARG A 167 -6.85 19.25 -5.73
C ARG A 167 -6.15 19.51 -7.06
N THR A 168 -5.17 18.69 -7.41
CA THR A 168 -4.40 18.87 -8.65
C THR A 168 -5.25 18.59 -9.87
N MET A 169 -6.14 17.58 -9.84
CA MET A 169 -7.10 17.33 -10.91
C MET A 169 -8.08 18.49 -11.08
N ARG A 170 -8.69 18.94 -9.97
CA ARG A 170 -9.65 20.04 -9.95
C ARG A 170 -9.06 21.34 -10.51
N ASP A 171 -7.81 21.64 -10.16
CA ASP A 171 -7.09 22.80 -10.68
C ASP A 171 -7.00 22.81 -12.23
N MET A 172 -7.13 21.66 -12.90
CA MET A 172 -7.02 21.53 -14.36
C MET A 172 -8.36 21.59 -15.10
N MET A 173 -9.49 21.61 -14.38
CA MET A 173 -10.81 21.55 -14.98
C MET A 173 -11.66 22.80 -14.65
N PRO A 174 -12.61 23.17 -15.53
CA PRO A 174 -13.61 24.19 -15.21
C PRO A 174 -14.44 23.81 -13.98
N THR A 175 -14.92 24.81 -13.24
CA THR A 175 -15.75 24.62 -12.05
C THR A 175 -16.97 23.76 -12.34
N GLU A 176 -17.61 23.94 -13.50
CA GLU A 176 -18.81 23.18 -13.87
C GLU A 176 -18.50 21.70 -14.09
N VAL A 177 -17.30 21.36 -14.57
CA VAL A 177 -16.84 19.97 -14.72
C VAL A 177 -16.56 19.40 -13.34
N SER A 178 -15.83 20.13 -12.50
CA SER A 178 -15.53 19.73 -11.12
C SER A 178 -16.80 19.46 -10.30
N ASP A 179 -17.82 20.31 -10.41
CA ASP A 179 -19.09 20.15 -9.70
C ASP A 179 -19.86 18.90 -10.18
N ARG A 180 -19.72 18.53 -11.46
CA ARG A 180 -20.33 17.28 -11.97
C ARG A 180 -19.59 16.02 -11.52
N VAL A 181 -18.26 16.08 -11.40
CA VAL A 181 -17.47 14.99 -10.81
C VAL A 181 -17.87 14.82 -9.35
N GLU A 182 -17.92 15.91 -8.60
CA GLU A 182 -18.35 15.92 -7.18
C GLU A 182 -19.72 15.25 -6.99
N ALA A 183 -20.68 15.52 -7.88
CA ALA A 183 -22.04 14.98 -7.82
C ALA A 183 -22.16 13.48 -8.12
N GLU A 184 -21.06 12.78 -8.37
CA GLU A 184 -21.03 11.31 -8.48
C GLU A 184 -20.26 10.66 -7.32
N LEU A 185 -19.51 11.44 -6.52
CA LEU A 185 -18.65 10.95 -5.45
C LEU A 185 -19.38 10.85 -4.11
N HIS A 186 -20.41 10.00 -4.03
CA HIS A 186 -21.31 9.91 -2.86
C HIS A 186 -21.00 8.80 -1.87
N ASP A 187 -20.09 7.89 -2.20
CA ASP A 187 -19.78 6.77 -1.32
C ASP A 187 -19.02 7.25 -0.06
N GLU A 188 -19.09 6.43 0.98
CA GLU A 188 -18.39 6.69 2.24
C GLU A 188 -16.87 6.65 2.03
N ALA A 189 -16.18 7.71 2.46
CA ALA A 189 -14.72 7.80 2.38
C ALA A 189 -14.03 6.81 3.33
N VAL A 190 -14.61 6.55 4.51
CA VAL A 190 -14.20 5.53 5.49
C VAL A 190 -15.43 4.96 6.21
N GLN A 191 -15.53 3.63 6.34
CA GLN A 191 -16.49 2.98 7.23
C GLN A 191 -15.94 2.93 8.66
N THR A 192 -16.19 3.97 9.46
CA THR A 192 -15.69 4.05 10.84
C THR A 192 -16.60 4.86 11.76
N ASP A 193 -16.57 4.53 13.06
CA ASP A 193 -17.21 5.32 14.12
C ASP A 193 -16.42 6.60 14.48
N ASP A 194 -15.21 6.76 13.94
CA ASP A 194 -14.38 7.95 14.14
C ASP A 194 -14.89 9.14 13.28
N LYS A 195 -15.49 10.12 13.95
CA LYS A 195 -16.02 11.33 13.32
C LYS A 195 -15.01 12.14 12.51
N ALA A 196 -13.70 11.98 12.75
CA ALA A 196 -12.67 12.69 11.99
C ALA A 196 -12.42 12.08 10.60
N LEU A 197 -12.87 10.84 10.40
CA LEU A 197 -12.72 10.04 9.18
C LEU A 197 -14.08 9.74 8.51
N GLN A 198 -15.19 9.98 9.20
CA GLN A 198 -16.53 10.00 8.62
C GLN A 198 -16.68 11.15 7.62
N GLY A 199 -17.04 10.82 6.38
CA GLY A 199 -17.29 11.78 5.29
C GLY A 199 -17.55 11.04 3.98
N GLU A 200 -18.07 11.74 2.97
CA GLU A 200 -18.20 11.23 1.60
C GLU A 200 -16.92 11.52 0.79
N VAL A 201 -16.68 10.76 -0.28
CA VAL A 201 -15.58 11.06 -1.22
C VAL A 201 -15.69 12.48 -1.79
N ALA A 202 -16.90 13.00 -1.95
CA ALA A 202 -17.15 14.39 -2.35
C ALA A 202 -16.52 15.43 -1.40
N GLU A 203 -16.39 15.14 -0.10
CA GLU A 203 -15.76 16.06 0.86
C GLU A 203 -14.24 16.13 0.66
N LEU A 204 -13.60 14.99 0.34
CA LEU A 204 -12.21 14.94 -0.07
C LEU A 204 -12.01 15.70 -1.40
N TRP A 205 -12.93 15.53 -2.35
CA TRP A 205 -12.90 16.22 -3.65
C TRP A 205 -13.02 17.73 -3.54
N LYS A 206 -13.85 18.23 -2.61
CA LYS A 206 -14.07 19.67 -2.38
C LYS A 206 -12.88 20.39 -1.75
N ASP A 207 -11.91 19.66 -1.21
CA ASP A 207 -10.89 20.15 -0.28
C ASP A 207 -11.50 20.45 1.11
N THR A 208 -10.93 19.86 2.16
CA THR A 208 -11.39 20.06 3.53
C THR A 208 -11.08 21.48 4.05
N ASN A 209 -10.24 22.25 3.34
CA ASN A 209 -9.97 23.65 3.65
C ASN A 209 -10.97 24.60 2.96
N PRO A 210 -11.84 25.31 3.72
CA PRO A 210 -12.91 26.14 3.16
C PRO A 210 -12.40 27.35 2.36
N LEU A 211 -11.18 27.82 2.61
CA LEU A 211 -10.59 28.91 1.83
C LEU A 211 -10.06 28.41 0.49
N VAL A 212 -9.50 27.20 0.47
CA VAL A 212 -8.99 26.58 -0.76
C VAL A 212 -10.16 26.17 -1.66
N SER A 213 -11.22 25.59 -1.09
CA SER A 213 -12.44 25.24 -1.81
C SER A 213 -13.17 26.46 -2.39
N PHE A 214 -13.15 27.59 -1.69
CA PHE A 214 -13.69 28.86 -2.22
C PHE A 214 -12.80 29.44 -3.33
N LEU A 215 -11.49 29.45 -3.15
CA LEU A 215 -10.55 30.00 -4.13
C LEU A 215 -10.48 29.18 -5.41
N SER A 216 -10.63 27.86 -5.34
CA SER A 216 -10.61 26.98 -6.52
C SER A 216 -11.75 27.30 -7.49
N ARG A 217 -12.94 27.66 -6.97
CA ARG A 217 -14.12 28.02 -7.80
C ARG A 217 -13.97 29.30 -8.61
N ILE A 218 -13.06 30.20 -8.20
CA ILE A 218 -12.86 31.51 -8.84
C ILE A 218 -11.68 31.47 -9.83
N ARG A 219 -10.75 30.52 -9.65
CA ARG A 219 -9.56 30.44 -10.49
C ARG A 219 -9.89 29.81 -11.84
N PRO A 220 -9.31 30.34 -12.94
CA PRO A 220 -9.40 29.66 -14.23
C PRO A 220 -8.64 28.33 -14.17
N ALA A 221 -9.10 27.36 -14.97
CA ALA A 221 -8.42 26.08 -15.14
C ALA A 221 -6.95 26.29 -15.53
N LEU A 222 -6.06 25.58 -14.84
CA LEU A 222 -4.62 25.68 -15.01
C LEU A 222 -4.13 24.68 -16.04
N HIS A 223 -3.21 25.13 -16.89
CA HIS A 223 -2.46 24.23 -17.76
C HIS A 223 -1.27 23.64 -17.00
N ILE A 224 -1.49 22.51 -16.33
CA ILE A 224 -0.47 21.78 -15.57
C ILE A 224 0.20 20.75 -16.49
N LYS A 225 1.54 20.73 -16.51
CA LYS A 225 2.31 19.71 -17.21
C LYS A 225 2.41 18.43 -16.38
N PRO A 226 2.62 17.25 -16.98
CA PRO A 226 2.73 16.01 -16.21
C PRO A 226 3.79 16.04 -15.11
N GLU A 227 4.95 16.65 -15.39
CA GLU A 227 6.04 16.75 -14.42
C GLU A 227 5.65 17.67 -13.25
N THR A 228 4.86 18.71 -13.51
CA THR A 228 4.31 19.59 -12.47
C THR A 228 3.26 18.87 -11.62
N PHE A 229 2.44 18.00 -12.23
CA PHE A 229 1.49 17.17 -11.51
C PHE A 229 2.22 16.24 -10.54
N LEU A 230 3.19 15.46 -11.05
CA LEU A 230 4.02 14.55 -10.25
C LEU A 230 4.80 15.29 -9.15
N PHE A 231 5.34 16.47 -9.48
CA PHE A 231 6.06 17.29 -8.53
C PHE A 231 5.18 17.73 -7.36
N ARG A 232 3.93 18.16 -7.62
CA ARG A 232 2.98 18.54 -6.56
C ARG A 232 2.67 17.36 -5.64
N ILE A 233 2.37 16.18 -6.21
CA ILE A 233 2.11 14.99 -5.38
C ILE A 233 3.34 14.67 -4.51
N ARG A 234 4.55 14.68 -5.09
CA ARG A 234 5.79 14.41 -4.35
C ARG A 234 6.04 15.39 -3.21
N GLN A 235 5.68 16.66 -3.36
CA GLN A 235 5.97 17.71 -2.37
C GLN A 235 4.86 17.87 -1.32
N GLU A 236 3.60 17.72 -1.73
CA GLU A 236 2.45 18.09 -0.90
C GLU A 236 1.76 16.90 -0.27
N ALA A 237 1.87 15.69 -0.84
CA ALA A 237 1.12 14.51 -0.39
C ALA A 237 1.79 13.72 0.75
N GLY A 238 2.96 14.14 1.22
CA GLY A 238 3.62 13.49 2.36
C GLY A 238 4.01 12.02 2.15
N LEU A 239 4.24 11.59 0.90
CA LEU A 239 4.39 10.18 0.53
C LEU A 239 5.37 9.39 1.44
N PRO A 240 4.97 8.19 1.91
CA PRO A 240 5.84 7.28 2.66
C PRO A 240 7.10 6.89 1.88
N ARG A 241 8.15 6.50 2.60
CA ARG A 241 9.42 6.11 1.97
C ARG A 241 9.23 4.84 1.14
N GLY A 242 9.59 4.92 -0.14
CA GLY A 242 9.54 3.78 -1.05
C GLY A 242 8.33 3.77 -1.97
N ILE A 243 7.32 4.62 -1.71
CA ILE A 243 6.16 4.79 -2.61
C ILE A 243 6.46 5.87 -3.64
N SER A 244 6.36 5.53 -4.92
CA SER A 244 6.50 6.50 -5.99
C SER A 244 5.23 7.34 -6.15
N PRO A 245 5.33 8.63 -6.55
CA PRO A 245 4.16 9.44 -6.88
C PRO A 245 3.23 8.77 -7.91
N GLU A 246 3.81 8.03 -8.85
CA GLU A 246 3.09 7.33 -9.91
C GLU A 246 2.24 6.16 -9.36
N GLU A 247 2.74 5.41 -8.39
CA GLU A 247 1.97 4.36 -7.69
C GLU A 247 0.82 4.96 -6.88
N ALA A 248 1.11 6.02 -6.11
CA ALA A 248 0.10 6.73 -5.33
C ALA A 248 -1.02 7.31 -6.21
N ILE A 249 -0.66 7.93 -7.34
CA ILE A 249 -1.63 8.46 -8.31
C ILE A 249 -2.49 7.35 -8.91
N ARG A 250 -1.88 6.22 -9.32
CA ARG A 250 -2.64 5.10 -9.88
C ARG A 250 -3.61 4.51 -8.87
N ALA A 251 -3.23 4.41 -7.60
CA ALA A 251 -4.11 3.94 -6.54
C ALA A 251 -5.34 4.83 -6.39
N VAL A 252 -5.14 6.16 -6.32
CA VAL A 252 -6.25 7.12 -6.27
C VAL A 252 -7.11 7.04 -7.52
N PHE A 253 -6.51 7.05 -8.71
CA PHE A 253 -7.24 6.98 -9.98
C PHE A 253 -8.12 5.74 -10.09
N ALA A 254 -7.57 4.58 -9.75
CA ALA A 254 -8.32 3.33 -9.76
C ALA A 254 -9.51 3.42 -8.78
N ALA A 255 -9.27 3.88 -7.54
CA ALA A 255 -10.33 3.99 -6.54
C ALA A 255 -11.41 4.99 -6.98
N THR A 256 -11.02 6.12 -7.56
CA THR A 256 -11.97 7.14 -8.04
C THR A 256 -12.80 6.64 -9.21
N LYS A 257 -12.24 5.85 -10.12
CA LYS A 257 -13.01 5.28 -11.24
C LYS A 257 -14.10 4.33 -10.79
N ASP A 258 -13.89 3.61 -9.69
CA ASP A 258 -14.91 2.73 -9.13
C ASP A 258 -16.16 3.52 -8.68
N GLU A 259 -16.00 4.80 -8.36
CA GLU A 259 -17.06 5.73 -7.91
C GLU A 259 -17.76 6.47 -9.05
N LEU A 260 -17.21 6.42 -10.28
CA LEU A 260 -17.62 7.32 -11.37
C LEU A 260 -18.28 6.58 -12.53
N SER A 261 -19.25 7.23 -13.16
CA SER A 261 -19.83 6.76 -14.41
C SER A 261 -18.79 6.77 -15.55
N SER A 262 -18.99 5.92 -16.56
CA SER A 262 -18.12 5.89 -17.74
C SER A 262 -18.06 7.23 -18.48
N GLU A 263 -19.16 8.02 -18.44
CA GLU A 263 -19.19 9.38 -18.99
C GLU A 263 -18.21 10.29 -18.24
N ARG A 264 -18.27 10.29 -16.90
CA ARG A 264 -17.41 11.12 -16.07
C ARG A 264 -15.94 10.72 -16.17
N ILE A 265 -15.66 9.42 -16.27
CA ILE A 265 -14.30 8.90 -16.47
C ILE A 265 -13.68 9.43 -17.78
N GLN A 266 -14.46 9.43 -18.86
CA GLN A 266 -14.01 9.96 -20.16
C GLN A 266 -13.85 11.48 -20.15
N GLU A 267 -14.77 12.18 -19.47
CA GLU A 267 -14.70 13.64 -19.33
C GLU A 267 -13.41 14.06 -18.61
N ILE A 268 -13.10 13.45 -17.46
CA ILE A 268 -11.87 13.70 -16.69
C ILE A 268 -10.62 13.45 -17.55
N ALA A 269 -10.58 12.35 -18.30
CA ALA A 269 -9.45 12.01 -19.17
C ALA A 269 -9.13 13.12 -20.20
N GLY A 270 -10.13 13.90 -20.62
CA GLY A 270 -9.97 15.03 -21.53
C GLY A 270 -9.15 16.19 -20.96
N PHE A 271 -9.06 16.31 -19.63
CA PHE A 271 -8.33 17.39 -18.94
C PHE A 271 -6.93 16.97 -18.49
N LEU A 272 -6.66 15.67 -18.37
CA LEU A 272 -5.39 15.17 -17.87
C LEU A 272 -4.27 15.25 -18.94
N PRO A 273 -3.02 15.58 -18.54
CA PRO A 273 -1.93 15.78 -19.49
C PRO A 273 -1.12 14.50 -19.71
N GLY A 274 -0.72 14.22 -20.95
CA GLY A 274 0.36 13.28 -21.29
C GLY A 274 0.33 11.95 -20.53
N GLU A 275 1.41 11.67 -19.78
CA GLU A 275 1.55 10.46 -18.96
C GLU A 275 0.53 10.35 -17.81
N ILE A 276 0.03 11.47 -17.26
CA ILE A 276 -1.01 11.43 -16.23
C ILE A 276 -2.30 10.87 -16.81
N ARG A 277 -2.64 11.27 -18.04
CA ARG A 277 -3.79 10.70 -18.75
C ARG A 277 -3.59 9.21 -19.04
N GLN A 278 -2.39 8.79 -19.41
CA GLN A 278 -2.09 7.36 -19.62
C GLN A 278 -2.26 6.56 -18.33
N MET A 279 -1.79 7.10 -17.20
CA MET A 279 -2.02 6.49 -15.89
C MET A 279 -3.50 6.46 -15.55
N TRP A 280 -4.26 7.52 -15.82
CA TRP A 280 -5.71 7.51 -15.66
C TRP A 280 -6.33 6.43 -16.51
N GLU A 281 -6.05 6.33 -17.80
CA GLU A 281 -6.66 5.33 -18.68
C GLU A 281 -6.31 3.89 -18.27
N ALA A 282 -5.09 3.64 -17.78
CA ALA A 282 -4.58 2.32 -17.41
C ALA A 282 -4.90 1.88 -15.96
N ALA A 283 -5.29 2.81 -15.09
CA ALA A 283 -5.66 2.53 -13.70
C ALA A 283 -6.97 1.75 -13.57
#